data_AF-A0A2T0QB21-F1
#
_entry.id   AF-A0A2T0QB21-F1
#
_cell.length_a   1.000
_cell.length_b   1.000
_cell.length_c   1.000
_cell.angle_alpha   90.00
_cell.angle_beta   90.00
_cell.angle_gamma   90.00
#
_symmetry.space_group_name_H-M   'P 1'
#
loop_
_entity.id
_entity.type
_entity.pdbx_description
1 polymer ?
#
loop_
_entity_poly.entity_id
_entity_poly.type
_entity_poly.pdbx_seq_one_letter_code
_entity_poly.pdbx_strand_id
1 'polypeptide(L)' 'MPEDATGLYLDAALADSARLACLLRQWMPDEVDLVFCDQGYTFDIRVRPGATAAELIEEVDDQP' A
#
# COMPACT_ATOMS: atom_id res chain seq x y z
N MET A 1 7.08 0.86 11.21
CA MET A 1 6.37 -0.44 11.13
C MET A 1 5.88 -0.79 12.53
N PRO A 2 4.60 -1.14 12.71
CA PRO A 2 4.09 -1.69 13.96
C PRO A 2 4.87 -2.97 14.34
N GLU A 3 5.03 -3.23 15.64
CA GLU A 3 5.86 -4.34 16.15
C GLU A 3 5.38 -5.74 15.71
N ASP A 4 4.11 -5.87 15.33
CA ASP A 4 3.48 -7.12 14.89
C ASP A 4 3.23 -7.21 13.36
N ALA A 5 3.76 -6.26 12.57
CA ALA A 5 3.52 -6.22 11.13
C ALA A 5 4.58 -7.02 10.35
N THR A 6 4.14 -7.74 9.30
CA THR A 6 5.04 -8.30 8.28
C THR A 6 5.19 -7.29 7.13
N GLY A 7 6.41 -6.82 6.88
CA GLY A 7 6.72 -5.90 5.79
C GLY A 7 7.17 -6.61 4.52
N LEU A 8 6.69 -6.14 3.37
CA LEU A 8 7.22 -6.48 2.05
C LEU A 8 7.92 -5.24 1.48
N TYR A 9 9.22 -5.35 1.22
CA TYR A 9 10.02 -4.27 0.64
C TYR A 9 10.19 -4.51 -0.87
N LEU A 10 9.96 -3.48 -1.66
CA LEU A 10 10.01 -3.53 -3.12
C LEU A 10 10.95 -2.45 -3.64
N ASP A 11 11.96 -2.85 -4.41
CA ASP A 11 12.80 -1.93 -5.19
C ASP A 11 12.18 -1.78 -6.59
N ALA A 12 11.10 -1.01 -6.66
CA ALA A 12 10.32 -0.80 -7.88
C ALA A 12 9.77 0.63 -7.95
N ALA A 13 9.32 1.05 -9.14
CA ALA A 13 8.65 2.33 -9.30
C ALA A 13 7.36 2.40 -8.47
N LEU A 14 6.98 3.60 -8.04
CA LEU A 14 5.78 3.83 -7.22
C LEU A 14 4.52 3.24 -7.87
N ALA A 15 4.34 3.48 -9.18
CA ALA A 15 3.19 2.98 -9.92
C ALA A 15 3.12 1.45 -9.97
N ASP A 16 4.25 0.76 -10.07
CA ASP A 16 4.28 -0.71 -10.09
C ASP A 16 4.08 -1.29 -8.69
N SER A 17 4.62 -0.63 -7.66
CA SER A 17 4.40 -0.98 -6.27
C SER A 17 2.92 -0.83 -5.88
N ALA A 18 2.28 0.27 -6.31
CA ALA A 18 0.85 0.50 -6.08
C ALA A 18 -0.02 -0.56 -6.77
N ARG A 19 0.31 -0.94 -8.01
CA ARG A 19 -0.38 -2.03 -8.72
C ARG A 19 -0.25 -3.36 -7.98
N LEU A 20 0.94 -3.69 -7.48
CA LEU A 20 1.14 -4.90 -6.70
C LEU A 20 0.35 -4.87 -5.40
N ALA A 21 0.28 -3.72 -4.71
CA ALA A 21 -0.52 -3.55 -3.51
C ALA A 21 -2.02 -3.80 -3.77
N CYS A 22 -2.56 -3.24 -4.87
CA CYS A 22 -3.93 -3.52 -5.30
C CYS A 22 -4.15 -5.01 -5.58
N LEU A 23 -3.22 -5.67 -6.28
CA LEU A 23 -3.30 -7.10 -6.57
C LEU A 23 -3.26 -7.95 -5.30
N LEU A 24 -2.36 -7.64 -4.36
CA LEU A 24 -2.26 -8.33 -3.08
C LEU A 24 -3.55 -8.18 -2.27
N ARG A 25 -4.15 -6.99 -2.23
CA ARG A 25 -5.43 -6.77 -1.54
C ARG A 25 -6.56 -7.63 -2.08
N GLN A 26 -6.56 -7.97 -3.37
CA GLN A 26 -7.57 -8.86 -3.96
C GLN A 26 -7.44 -10.31 -3.49
N TRP A 27 -6.26 -10.73 -3.03
CA TRP A 27 -5.99 -12.11 -2.59
C TRP A 27 -5.94 -12.25 -1.07
N MET A 28 -5.87 -11.13 -0.35
CA MET A 28 -5.86 -11.11 1.10
C MET A 28 -7.28 -11.21 1.68
N PRO A 29 -7.47 -11.93 2.80
CA PRO A 29 -8.71 -11.88 3.57
C PRO A 29 -9.05 -10.45 4.01
N ASP A 30 -10.33 -10.16 4.24
CA ASP A 30 -10.82 -8.84 4.68
C ASP A 30 -10.37 -8.47 6.10
N GLU A 31 -9.99 -9.46 6.89
CA GLU A 31 -9.47 -9.28 8.25
C GLU A 31 -8.00 -8.85 8.28
N VAL A 32 -7.29 -8.93 7.14
CA VAL A 32 -5.88 -8.53 7.03
C VAL A 32 -5.81 -7.10 6.51
N ASP A 33 -5.37 -6.19 7.38
CA ASP A 33 -5.06 -4.81 7.00
C ASP A 33 -3.82 -4.78 6.10
N LEU A 34 -3.98 -4.30 4.87
CA LEU A 34 -2.87 -4.01 3.97
C LEU A 34 -2.61 -2.51 3.95
N VAL A 35 -1.40 -2.12 4.33
CA VAL A 35 -0.93 -0.73 4.30
C VAL A 35 0.08 -0.58 3.17
N PHE A 36 -0.08 0.46 2.36
CA PHE A 36 0.87 0.86 1.35
C PHE A 36 1.79 1.96 1.91
N CYS A 37 3.09 1.82 1.68
CA CYS A 37 4.09 2.77 2.16
C CYS A 37 5.03 3.10 1.03
N ASP A 38 5.27 4.39 0.84
CA ASP A 38 6.26 4.89 -0.10
C ASP A 38 7.65 4.96 0.56
N GLN A 39 8.63 5.55 -0.12
CA GLN A 39 9.98 5.70 0.42
C GLN A 39 10.08 6.68 1.61
N GLY A 40 9.07 7.53 1.80
CA GLY A 40 8.92 8.37 2.98
C GLY A 40 8.56 7.60 4.26
N TYR A 41 8.26 6.29 4.15
CA TYR A 41 7.76 5.47 5.24
C TYR A 41 6.45 6.00 5.85
N THR A 42 5.56 6.54 5.01
CA THR A 42 4.23 6.93 5.45
C THR A 42 3.35 5.69 5.53
N PHE A 43 2.89 5.35 6.75
CA PHE A 43 2.14 4.11 7.05
C PHE A 43 0.62 4.31 7.14
N ASP A 44 0.12 5.45 6.66
CA ASP A 44 -1.29 5.82 6.87
C ASP A 44 -2.20 5.41 5.71
N ILE A 45 -1.64 4.93 4.59
CA ILE A 45 -2.38 4.61 3.38
C ILE A 45 -2.87 3.16 3.44
N ARG A 46 -4.14 2.98 3.78
CA ARG A 46 -4.78 1.66 3.81
C ARG A 46 -5.31 1.29 2.44
N VAL A 47 -4.84 0.18 1.90
CA VAL A 47 -5.34 -0.35 0.62
C VAL A 47 -6.70 -0.98 0.85
N ARG A 48 -7.78 -0.33 0.42
CA ARG A 48 -9.15 -0.84 0.55
C ARG A 48 -9.47 -1.86 -0.55
N PRO A 49 -10.41 -2.81 -0.33
CA PRO A 49 -10.94 -3.62 -1.42
C PRO A 49 -11.45 -2.75 -2.56
N GLY A 50 -10.99 -3.03 -3.79
CA GLY A 50 -11.36 -2.27 -4.99
C GLY A 50 -10.57 -0.96 -5.20
N ALA A 51 -9.64 -0.61 -4.32
CA ALA A 51 -8.75 0.54 -4.52
C ALA A 51 -7.93 0.38 -5.80
N THR A 52 -7.71 1.48 -6.49
CA THR A 52 -6.92 1.58 -7.70
C THR A 52 -5.52 2.11 -7.41
N ALA A 53 -4.56 1.78 -8.27
CA ALA A 53 -3.20 2.29 -8.13
C ALA A 53 -3.14 3.82 -8.22
N ALA A 54 -4.03 4.45 -8.98
CA ALA A 54 -4.09 5.91 -9.10
C ALA A 54 -4.50 6.56 -7.78
N GLU A 55 -5.53 6.04 -7.10
CA GLU A 55 -5.97 6.52 -5.79
C GLU A 55 -4.86 6.37 -4.75
N LEU A 56 -4.14 5.24 -4.74
CA LEU A 56 -3.02 5.03 -3.82
C LEU A 56 -1.87 6.02 -4.06
N ILE A 57 -1.59 6.36 -5.32
CA ILE A 57 -0.53 7.33 -5.67
C ILE A 57 -0.96 8.74 -5.27
N GLU A 58 -2.21 9.11 -5.54
CA GLU A 58 -2.78 10.40 -5.12
C GLU A 58 -2.73 10.54 -3.59
N GLU A 59 -3.08 9.49 -2.84
CA GLU A 59 -2.97 9.48 -1.38
C GLU A 59 -1.53 9.60 -0.86
N VAL A 60 -0.53 9.12 -1.62
CA VAL A 60 0.91 9.33 -1.32
C VAL A 60 1.30 10.79 -1.59
N ASP A 61 0.92 11.32 -2.75
CA ASP A 61 1.26 12.68 -3.18
C ASP A 61 0.61 13.76 -2.29
N ASP A 62 -0.56 13.46 -1.70
CA ASP A 62 -1.28 14.32 -0.76
C ASP A 62 -0.71 14.28 0.68
N GLN A 63 0.27 13.42 0.97
CA GLN A 63 0.93 13.42 2.28
C GLN A 63 1.83 14.65 2.45
N PRO A 64 1.84 15.27 3.65
CA PRO A 64 2.61 16.48 3.94
C PRO A 64 4.13 16.29 3.96
#